data_AF-A0A5J5A514-F1
#
_entry.id   AF-A0A5J5A514-F1
#
_cell.length_a   1.000
_cell.length_b   1.000
_cell.length_c   1.000
_cell.angle_alpha   90.00
_cell.angle_beta   90.00
_cell.angle_gamma   90.00
#
_symmetry.space_group_name_H-M   'P 1'
#
loop_
_entity.id
_entity.type
_entity.pdbx_description
1 polymer ?
#
loop_
_entity_poly.entity_id
_entity_poly.type
_entity_poly.pdbx_seq_one_letter_code
_entity_poly.pdbx_strand_id
1 'polypeptide(L)'
;MMEQKSQPQWESKVSTRLTHASADQIWPLFKDFFNLHKWFPSLSTCYGIHGTNGEPGCIRYCAGSSIPSNGSTGENPVSWSTERLIAMDPIQRSLSYEIVDCNIGFTSYVSTVNIAPGGDDHDQSGCVIEWSFTVDPVEGWRLEDLEKKYEVGLQKMAKKMEDAIVKIGSQVKLHSQSVMATTNALETHKPSPQAETETKNR
;
A
#
# COMPACT_ATOMS: atom_id res chain seq x y z
N MET A 1 18.82 33.28 -27.80
CA MET A 1 18.02 32.57 -26.78
C MET A 1 16.94 31.82 -27.53
N MET A 2 17.00 30.49 -27.57
CA MET A 2 15.92 29.69 -28.15
C MET A 2 14.94 29.38 -27.03
N GLU A 3 13.68 29.82 -27.16
CA GLU A 3 12.57 29.28 -26.37
C GLU A 3 12.45 27.80 -26.73
N GLN A 4 12.99 26.95 -25.87
CA GLN A 4 12.78 25.51 -25.92
C GLN A 4 11.32 25.30 -25.50
N LYS A 5 10.41 25.20 -26.49
CA LYS A 5 9.03 24.77 -26.24
C LYS A 5 9.09 23.38 -25.62
N SER A 6 8.96 23.29 -24.31
CA SER A 6 8.86 22.03 -23.59
C SER A 6 7.66 21.27 -24.15
N GLN A 7 7.86 20.00 -24.53
CA GLN A 7 6.72 19.14 -24.82
C GLN A 7 5.82 19.09 -23.58
N PRO A 8 4.48 19.02 -23.75
CA PRO A 8 3.59 18.87 -22.61
C PRO A 8 3.95 17.60 -21.85
N GLN A 9 3.99 17.71 -20.52
CA GLN A 9 4.24 16.58 -19.64
C GLN A 9 3.18 15.48 -19.89
N TRP A 10 3.60 14.22 -19.88
CA TRP A 10 2.66 13.11 -19.86
C TRP A 10 1.96 13.05 -18.51
N GLU A 11 0.67 12.75 -18.54
CA GLU A 11 -0.16 12.52 -17.36
C GLU A 11 -0.97 11.25 -17.56
N SER A 12 -1.00 10.37 -16.56
CA SER A 12 -1.84 9.18 -16.59
C SER A 12 -2.29 8.80 -15.17
N LYS A 13 -3.37 8.03 -15.12
CA LYS A 13 -4.06 7.64 -13.90
C LYS A 13 -4.67 6.26 -14.08
N VAL A 14 -4.35 5.37 -13.16
CA VAL A 14 -4.93 4.02 -13.09
C VAL A 14 -5.65 3.82 -11.76
N SER A 15 -6.63 2.93 -11.73
CA SER A 15 -7.35 2.62 -10.50
C SER A 15 -7.71 1.14 -10.39
N THR A 16 -7.94 0.67 -9.18
CA THR A 16 -8.44 -0.68 -8.92
C THR A 16 -9.35 -0.70 -7.70
N ARG A 17 -10.41 -1.53 -7.76
CA ARG A 17 -11.39 -1.68 -6.68
C ARG A 17 -11.09 -2.96 -5.89
N LEU A 18 -11.06 -2.82 -4.58
CA LEU A 18 -11.05 -3.90 -3.62
C LEU A 18 -12.45 -4.01 -3.00
N THR A 19 -12.94 -5.22 -2.76
CA THR A 19 -14.30 -5.48 -2.26
C THR A 19 -14.31 -6.07 -0.85
N HIS A 20 -13.16 -6.48 -0.34
CA HIS A 20 -13.00 -7.18 0.93
C HIS A 20 -12.06 -6.49 1.91
N ALA A 21 -11.55 -5.30 1.57
CA ALA A 21 -10.73 -4.47 2.45
C ALA A 21 -11.16 -3.00 2.35
N SER A 22 -11.39 -2.37 3.51
CA SER A 22 -11.75 -0.94 3.56
C SER A 22 -10.55 -0.03 3.32
N ALA A 23 -10.82 1.24 3.01
CA ALA A 23 -9.77 2.23 2.81
C ALA A 23 -8.85 2.38 4.03
N ASP A 24 -9.41 2.28 5.25
CA ASP A 24 -8.67 2.36 6.51
C ASP A 24 -7.80 1.13 6.78
N GLN A 25 -8.17 -0.04 6.23
CA GLN A 25 -7.34 -1.24 6.32
C GLN A 25 -6.17 -1.20 5.33
N ILE A 26 -6.37 -0.62 4.14
CA ILE A 26 -5.34 -0.54 3.11
C ILE A 26 -4.37 0.62 3.33
N TRP A 27 -4.85 1.77 3.78
CA TRP A 27 -4.03 2.98 3.92
C TRP A 27 -2.74 2.81 4.75
N PRO A 28 -2.75 2.10 5.91
CA PRO A 28 -1.53 1.82 6.65
C PRO A 28 -0.44 1.11 5.85
N LEU A 29 -0.80 0.33 4.82
CA LEU A 29 0.14 -0.40 3.97
C LEU A 29 0.90 0.53 3.02
N PHE A 30 0.29 1.66 2.62
CA PHE A 30 0.92 2.71 1.82
C PHE A 30 1.71 3.71 2.68
N LYS A 31 1.27 3.97 3.92
CA LYS A 31 2.04 4.76 4.89
C LYS A 31 3.40 4.15 5.21
N ASP A 32 3.53 2.82 5.10
CA ASP A 32 4.82 2.11 5.20
C ASP A 32 5.67 2.32 3.93
N PHE A 33 5.97 3.60 3.63
CA PHE A 33 6.54 4.08 2.37
C PHE A 33 7.84 3.36 1.99
N PHE A 34 8.70 3.09 2.97
CA PHE A 34 9.97 2.39 2.78
C PHE A 34 9.82 0.90 2.46
N ASN A 35 8.65 0.29 2.64
CA ASN A 35 8.49 -1.15 2.55
C ASN A 35 7.48 -1.57 1.49
N LEU A 36 7.33 -0.76 0.44
CA LEU A 36 6.38 -1.03 -0.64
C LEU A 36 6.62 -2.38 -1.35
N HIS A 37 7.87 -2.87 -1.37
CA HIS A 37 8.25 -4.19 -1.90
C HIS A 37 7.50 -5.36 -1.23
N LYS A 38 7.00 -5.19 0.01
CA LYS A 38 6.13 -6.18 0.66
C LYS A 38 4.86 -6.42 -0.13
N TRP A 39 4.39 -5.42 -0.87
CA TRP A 39 3.10 -5.44 -1.57
C TRP A 39 3.24 -5.44 -3.09
N PHE A 40 4.22 -4.73 -3.64
CA PHE A 40 4.40 -4.56 -5.09
C PHE A 40 5.28 -5.67 -5.68
N PRO A 41 4.74 -6.70 -6.37
CA PRO A 41 5.49 -7.93 -6.63
C PRO A 41 6.70 -7.80 -7.55
N SER A 42 6.74 -6.77 -8.39
CA SER A 42 7.86 -6.51 -9.31
C SER A 42 8.95 -5.61 -8.72
N LEU A 43 8.78 -5.15 -7.47
CA LEU A 43 9.88 -4.58 -6.68
C LEU A 43 10.56 -5.73 -5.92
N SER A 44 11.83 -5.99 -6.23
CA SER A 44 12.64 -6.95 -5.49
C SER A 44 13.09 -6.39 -4.15
N THR A 45 13.32 -5.07 -4.08
CA THR A 45 13.67 -4.37 -2.85
C THR A 45 13.12 -2.96 -2.83
N CYS A 46 12.80 -2.49 -1.62
CA CYS A 46 12.42 -1.12 -1.33
C CYS A 46 12.82 -0.85 0.13
N TYR A 47 13.61 0.20 0.39
CA TYR A 47 14.04 0.54 1.74
C TYR A 47 14.40 2.02 1.86
N GLY A 48 14.35 2.55 3.08
CA GLY A 48 14.72 3.93 3.38
C GLY A 48 16.22 4.16 3.27
N ILE A 49 16.61 5.25 2.61
CA ILE A 49 18.00 5.71 2.52
C ILE A 49 18.21 7.08 3.18
N HIS A 50 17.13 7.80 3.48
CA HIS A 50 17.18 9.08 4.19
C HIS A 50 15.86 9.39 4.91
N GLY A 51 15.94 10.04 6.06
CA GLY A 51 14.77 10.51 6.82
C GLY A 51 13.99 9.40 7.54
N THR A 52 12.81 9.77 8.07
CA THR A 52 11.92 8.88 8.84
C THR A 52 10.81 8.33 7.94
N ASN A 53 10.56 7.03 7.99
CA ASN A 53 9.54 6.37 7.17
C ASN A 53 8.15 7.02 7.35
N GLY A 54 7.54 7.43 6.23
CA GLY A 54 6.20 8.04 6.22
C GLY A 54 6.18 9.55 6.45
N GLU A 55 7.31 10.19 6.77
CA GLU A 55 7.41 11.64 6.95
C GLU A 55 7.83 12.33 5.65
N PRO A 56 7.19 13.45 5.26
CA PRO A 56 7.61 14.24 4.11
C PRO A 56 9.11 14.58 4.14
N GLY A 57 9.77 14.44 2.99
CA GLY A 57 11.22 14.60 2.82
C GLY A 57 12.02 13.30 2.98
N CYS A 58 11.44 12.22 3.52
CA CYS A 58 12.11 10.92 3.54
C CYS A 58 12.33 10.37 2.12
N ILE A 59 13.39 9.56 1.94
CA ILE A 59 13.78 9.02 0.64
C ILE A 59 13.90 7.50 0.74
N ARG A 60 13.29 6.81 -0.21
CA ARG A 60 13.43 5.36 -0.41
C ARG A 60 14.23 5.06 -1.67
N TYR A 61 14.94 3.95 -1.66
CA TYR A 61 15.46 3.30 -2.86
C TYR A 61 14.51 2.16 -3.24
N CYS A 62 14.13 2.08 -4.51
CA CYS A 62 13.31 1.03 -5.09
C CYS A 62 14.12 0.36 -6.21
N ALA A 63 14.12 -0.97 -6.26
CA ALA A 63 14.65 -1.69 -7.41
C ALA A 63 13.79 -2.92 -7.74
N GLY A 64 13.78 -3.28 -9.03
CA GLY A 64 12.91 -4.32 -9.54
C GLY A 64 13.02 -4.48 -11.05
N SER A 65 11.94 -4.97 -11.65
CA SER A 65 11.88 -5.29 -13.09
C SER A 65 10.61 -4.78 -13.77
N SER A 66 9.89 -3.84 -13.14
CA SER A 66 8.60 -3.33 -13.63
C SER A 66 8.73 -2.50 -14.91
N ILE A 67 9.81 -1.71 -15.00
CA ILE A 67 10.03 -0.72 -16.05
C ILE A 67 11.47 -0.94 -16.53
N PRO A 68 11.73 -1.33 -17.79
CA PRO A 68 13.10 -1.56 -18.25
C PRO A 68 14.01 -0.34 -18.04
N SER A 69 15.24 -0.58 -17.60
CA SER A 69 16.25 0.48 -17.54
C SER A 69 16.71 0.90 -18.94
N ASN A 70 17.11 2.16 -19.07
CA ASN A 70 17.57 2.70 -20.34
C ASN A 70 18.95 2.14 -20.72
N GLY A 71 19.15 1.80 -22.00
CA GLY A 71 20.47 1.44 -22.55
C GLY A 71 21.04 0.05 -22.18
N SER A 72 20.27 -0.80 -21.50
CA SER A 72 20.77 -2.12 -21.08
C SER A 72 20.65 -3.18 -22.18
N THR A 73 21.82 -3.65 -22.66
CA THR A 73 21.98 -4.75 -23.64
C THR A 73 22.25 -6.11 -22.99
N GLY A 74 22.13 -6.22 -21.67
CA GLY A 74 22.35 -7.47 -20.91
C GLY A 74 21.05 -8.25 -20.64
N GLU A 75 21.18 -9.55 -20.33
CA GLU A 75 20.05 -10.38 -19.90
C GLU A 75 19.52 -9.89 -18.54
N ASN A 76 18.29 -9.35 -18.54
CA ASN A 76 17.50 -8.91 -17.37
C ASN A 76 18.08 -7.74 -16.56
N PRO A 77 18.11 -6.51 -17.11
CA PRO A 77 18.62 -5.36 -16.39
C PRO A 77 17.65 -4.92 -15.29
N VAL A 78 18.19 -4.74 -14.07
CA VAL A 78 17.43 -4.28 -12.90
C VAL A 78 17.20 -2.77 -13.00
N SER A 79 15.94 -2.37 -12.95
CA SER A 79 15.55 -0.96 -12.89
C SER A 79 15.52 -0.47 -11.46
N TRP A 80 16.00 0.75 -11.22
CA TRP A 80 15.96 1.38 -9.91
C TRP A 80 15.55 2.85 -9.98
N SER A 81 14.99 3.32 -8.87
CA SER A 81 14.64 4.71 -8.61
C SER A 81 14.97 5.05 -7.15
N THR A 82 15.35 6.29 -6.90
CA THR A 82 15.30 6.89 -5.57
C THR A 82 14.14 7.86 -5.54
N GLU A 83 13.31 7.75 -4.52
CA GLU A 83 12.01 8.40 -4.46
C GLU A 83 11.87 9.17 -3.17
N ARG A 84 11.56 10.47 -3.27
CA ARG A 84 11.33 11.36 -2.12
C ARG A 84 9.84 11.52 -1.88
N LEU A 85 9.41 11.30 -0.64
CA LEU A 85 8.05 11.58 -0.22
C LEU A 85 7.83 13.10 -0.15
N ILE A 86 6.87 13.63 -0.88
CA ILE A 86 6.54 15.06 -0.93
C ILE A 86 5.43 15.40 0.06
N ALA A 87 4.38 14.57 0.11
CA ALA A 87 3.21 14.80 0.93
C ALA A 87 2.66 13.48 1.48
N MET A 88 2.08 13.56 2.68
CA MET A 88 1.40 12.46 3.36
C MET A 88 0.18 13.03 4.06
N ASP A 89 -1.01 12.77 3.53
CA ASP A 89 -2.28 13.18 4.10
C ASP A 89 -3.05 11.96 4.62
N PRO A 90 -3.00 11.68 5.93
CA PRO A 90 -3.70 10.54 6.50
C PRO A 90 -5.23 10.72 6.58
N ILE A 91 -5.73 11.96 6.49
CA ILE A 91 -7.17 12.25 6.52
C ILE A 91 -7.78 11.92 5.16
N GLN A 92 -7.14 12.39 4.08
CA GLN A 92 -7.56 12.07 2.71
C GLN A 92 -7.06 10.71 2.23
N ARG A 93 -6.21 10.01 2.99
CA ARG A 93 -5.53 8.76 2.60
C ARG A 93 -4.81 8.91 1.26
N SER A 94 -4.03 9.98 1.18
CA SER A 94 -3.29 10.35 -0.02
C SER A 94 -1.81 10.55 0.29
N LEU A 95 -0.94 10.11 -0.60
CA LEU A 95 0.49 10.42 -0.56
C LEU A 95 0.98 10.83 -1.94
N SER A 96 2.00 11.68 -1.99
CA SER A 96 2.68 12.06 -3.22
C SER A 96 4.19 11.95 -3.08
N TYR A 97 4.86 11.52 -4.14
CA TYR A 97 6.32 11.37 -4.17
C TYR A 97 6.89 11.75 -5.54
N GLU A 98 8.17 12.10 -5.58
CA GLU A 98 8.93 12.33 -6.80
C GLU A 98 10.05 11.32 -6.94
N ILE A 99 10.47 11.03 -8.18
CA ILE A 99 11.73 10.32 -8.44
C ILE A 99 12.84 11.38 -8.53
N VAL A 100 13.85 11.27 -7.66
CA VAL A 100 14.97 12.21 -7.59
C VAL A 100 16.21 11.71 -8.35
N ASP A 101 16.30 10.40 -8.59
CA ASP A 101 17.32 9.76 -9.43
C ASP A 101 16.81 8.38 -9.90
N CYS A 102 17.15 7.97 -11.13
CA CYS A 102 16.79 6.65 -11.65
C CYS A 102 17.65 6.22 -12.86
N ASN A 103 17.71 4.93 -13.15
CA ASN A 103 18.29 4.40 -14.40
C ASN A 103 17.24 4.11 -15.49
N ILE A 104 16.02 4.62 -15.32
CA ILE A 104 14.86 4.35 -16.19
C ILE A 104 14.74 5.40 -17.30
N GLY A 105 15.36 6.57 -17.12
CA GLY A 105 15.33 7.68 -18.07
C GLY A 105 14.31 8.77 -17.76
N PHE A 106 13.72 8.77 -16.57
CA PHE A 106 12.80 9.83 -16.14
C PHE A 106 13.60 11.05 -15.68
N THR A 107 13.31 12.21 -16.28
CA THR A 107 13.94 13.50 -15.95
C THR A 107 13.07 14.38 -15.05
N SER A 108 11.75 14.21 -15.12
CA SER A 108 10.77 14.72 -14.18
C SER A 108 9.80 13.59 -13.88
N TYR A 109 9.39 13.43 -12.63
CA TYR A 109 8.36 12.47 -12.27
C TYR A 109 7.75 12.85 -10.93
N VAL A 110 6.43 13.02 -10.88
CA VAL A 110 5.66 13.15 -9.64
C VAL A 110 4.50 12.17 -9.71
N SER A 111 4.21 11.52 -8.59
CA SER A 111 3.11 10.58 -8.50
C SER A 111 2.33 10.77 -7.24
N THR A 112 1.02 10.49 -7.33
CA THR A 112 0.08 10.54 -6.21
C THR A 112 -0.67 9.23 -6.12
N VAL A 113 -0.81 8.70 -4.91
CA VAL A 113 -1.69 7.59 -4.58
C VAL A 113 -2.81 8.13 -3.70
N ASN A 114 -4.06 7.79 -4.01
CA ASN A 114 -5.22 8.16 -3.22
C ASN A 114 -6.09 6.92 -2.95
N ILE A 115 -6.68 6.82 -1.75
CA ILE A 115 -7.51 5.68 -1.35
C ILE A 115 -8.88 6.16 -0.84
N ALA A 116 -9.89 5.92 -1.67
CA ALA A 116 -11.27 6.29 -1.38
C ALA A 116 -12.11 5.08 -0.93
N PRO A 117 -13.15 5.27 -0.11
CA PRO A 117 -14.16 4.24 0.15
C PRO A 117 -14.80 3.71 -1.15
N GLY A 118 -15.17 2.42 -1.16
CA GLY A 118 -15.64 1.71 -2.35
C GLY A 118 -17.13 1.88 -2.67
N GLY A 119 -17.88 2.60 -1.84
CA GLY A 119 -19.29 2.92 -1.99
C GLY A 119 -19.65 4.21 -1.24
N ASP A 120 -20.94 4.48 -1.06
CA ASP A 120 -21.45 5.69 -0.42
C ASP A 120 -21.47 5.58 1.12
N ASP A 121 -22.03 6.58 1.79
CA ASP A 121 -22.12 6.63 3.27
C ASP A 121 -22.89 5.45 3.88
N HIS A 122 -23.63 4.67 3.08
CA HIS A 122 -24.44 3.54 3.54
C HIS A 122 -23.83 2.18 3.23
N ASP A 123 -22.97 2.08 2.21
CA ASP A 123 -22.23 0.86 1.88
C ASP A 123 -20.73 1.15 1.65
N GLN A 124 -19.96 1.18 2.74
CA GLN A 124 -18.49 1.28 2.68
C GLN A 124 -17.81 -0.04 2.29
N SER A 125 -18.48 -0.88 1.48
CA SER A 125 -17.88 -2.14 1.02
C SER A 125 -16.63 -1.85 0.19
N GLY A 126 -15.48 -2.24 0.74
CA GLY A 126 -14.21 -2.18 0.05
C GLY A 126 -13.60 -0.76 -0.08
N CYS A 127 -12.73 -0.59 -1.06
CA CYS A 127 -12.10 0.68 -1.39
C CYS A 127 -11.68 0.77 -2.86
N VAL A 128 -11.40 1.97 -3.33
CA VAL A 128 -10.75 2.22 -4.62
C VAL A 128 -9.38 2.83 -4.36
N ILE A 129 -8.35 2.20 -4.93
CA ILE A 129 -6.99 2.74 -4.95
C ILE A 129 -6.80 3.39 -6.32
N GLU A 130 -6.44 4.67 -6.32
CA GLU A 130 -6.07 5.43 -7.50
C GLU A 130 -4.58 5.77 -7.44
N TRP A 131 -3.89 5.62 -8.57
CA TRP A 131 -2.48 5.95 -8.72
C TRP A 131 -2.29 6.77 -9.99
N SER A 132 -1.91 8.03 -9.84
CA SER A 132 -1.59 8.95 -10.94
C SER A 132 -0.12 9.32 -10.98
N PHE A 133 0.35 9.73 -12.15
CA PHE A 133 1.66 10.31 -12.32
C PHE A 133 1.70 11.36 -13.42
N THR A 134 2.65 12.28 -13.29
CA THR A 134 3.11 13.16 -14.34
C THR A 134 4.60 12.94 -14.59
N VAL A 135 5.02 12.91 -15.85
CA VAL A 135 6.40 12.60 -16.27
C VAL A 135 6.72 13.31 -17.58
N ASP A 136 7.92 13.83 -17.75
CA ASP A 136 8.35 14.32 -19.06
C ASP A 136 8.31 13.16 -20.08
N PRO A 137 8.00 13.44 -21.36
CA PRO A 137 8.09 12.41 -22.40
C PRO A 137 9.46 11.73 -22.41
N VAL A 138 9.46 10.40 -22.35
CA VAL A 138 10.68 9.60 -22.27
C VAL A 138 11.01 9.06 -23.64
N GLU A 139 12.23 9.28 -24.12
CA GLU A 139 12.67 8.76 -25.42
C GLU A 139 12.53 7.24 -25.49
N GLY A 140 11.95 6.73 -26.59
CA GLY A 140 11.72 5.30 -26.80
C GLY A 140 10.49 4.73 -26.07
N TRP A 141 9.74 5.55 -25.32
CA TRP A 141 8.53 5.14 -24.63
C TRP A 141 7.26 5.72 -25.25
N ARG A 142 6.14 5.08 -24.94
CA ARG A 142 4.80 5.63 -25.14
C ARG A 142 4.10 5.71 -23.79
N LEU A 143 3.22 6.70 -23.63
CA LEU A 143 2.47 6.88 -22.39
C LEU A 143 1.63 5.64 -22.07
N GLU A 144 1.02 5.03 -23.08
CA GLU A 144 0.15 3.87 -22.93
C GLU A 144 0.92 2.63 -22.41
N ASP A 145 2.19 2.47 -22.80
CA ASP A 145 3.04 1.38 -22.31
C ASP A 145 3.39 1.57 -20.82
N LEU A 146 3.58 2.82 -20.41
CA LEU A 146 3.84 3.16 -19.00
C LEU A 146 2.57 3.00 -18.17
N GLU A 147 1.44 3.54 -18.63
CA GLU A 147 0.13 3.37 -18.02
C GLU A 147 -0.19 1.89 -17.80
N LYS A 148 0.02 1.05 -18.81
CA LYS A 148 -0.24 -0.39 -18.71
C LYS A 148 0.61 -1.07 -17.64
N LYS A 149 1.85 -0.64 -17.46
CA LYS A 149 2.73 -1.15 -16.39
C LYS A 149 2.22 -0.75 -15.01
N TYR A 150 1.78 0.49 -14.83
CA TYR A 150 1.15 0.94 -13.58
C TYR A 150 -0.16 0.20 -13.31
N GLU A 151 -1.01 0.01 -14.31
CA GLU A 151 -2.27 -0.71 -14.19
C GLU A 151 -2.04 -2.15 -13.68
N VAL A 152 -1.17 -2.91 -14.35
CA VAL A 152 -0.87 -4.30 -13.98
C VAL A 152 -0.19 -4.37 -12.62
N GLY A 153 0.74 -3.45 -12.32
CA GLY A 153 1.41 -3.37 -11.03
C GLY A 153 0.44 -3.10 -9.88
N LEU A 154 -0.45 -2.11 -10.06
CA LEU A 154 -1.47 -1.73 -9.10
C LEU A 154 -2.46 -2.87 -8.84
N GLN A 155 -2.98 -3.52 -9.88
CA GLN A 155 -3.89 -4.67 -9.73
C GLN A 155 -3.27 -5.80 -8.90
N LYS A 156 -2.01 -6.17 -9.20
CA LYS A 156 -1.31 -7.23 -8.47
C LYS A 156 -1.02 -6.84 -7.02
N MET A 157 -0.58 -5.60 -6.79
CA MET A 157 -0.31 -5.07 -5.46
C MET A 157 -1.60 -5.05 -4.62
N ALA A 158 -2.67 -4.48 -5.15
CA ALA A 158 -3.94 -4.34 -4.46
C ALA A 158 -4.52 -5.70 -4.07
N LYS A 159 -4.50 -6.68 -4.99
CA LYS A 159 -4.90 -8.06 -4.69
C LYS A 159 -4.10 -8.65 -3.54
N LYS A 160 -2.77 -8.51 -3.56
CA LYS A 160 -1.89 -9.03 -2.50
C LYS A 160 -2.20 -8.37 -1.14
N MET A 161 -2.49 -7.07 -1.13
CA MET A 161 -2.91 -6.35 0.07
C MET A 161 -4.25 -6.87 0.60
N GLU A 162 -5.25 -7.01 -0.25
CA GLU A 162 -6.58 -7.52 0.12
C GLU A 162 -6.51 -8.95 0.68
N ASP A 163 -5.79 -9.84 0.00
CA ASP A 163 -5.58 -11.22 0.46
C ASP A 163 -4.95 -11.25 1.86
N ALA A 164 -4.00 -10.36 2.15
CA ALA A 164 -3.38 -10.25 3.46
C ALA A 164 -4.36 -9.76 4.54
N ILE A 165 -5.18 -8.75 4.23
CA ILE A 165 -6.21 -8.23 5.15
C ILE A 165 -7.27 -9.31 5.46
N VAL A 166 -7.77 -10.01 4.44
CA VAL A 166 -8.75 -11.09 4.59
C VAL A 166 -8.20 -12.22 5.46
N LYS A 167 -6.93 -12.59 5.24
CA LYS A 167 -6.25 -13.62 6.02
C LYS A 167 -6.11 -13.21 7.50
N ILE A 168 -5.71 -11.96 7.77
CA ILE A 168 -5.58 -11.44 9.14
C ILE A 168 -6.95 -11.43 9.83
N GLY A 169 -7.99 -10.92 9.18
CA GLY A 169 -9.35 -10.90 9.74
C GLY A 169 -9.88 -12.29 10.09
N SER A 170 -9.59 -13.30 9.25
CA SER A 170 -9.95 -14.69 9.51
C SER A 170 -9.24 -15.26 10.73
N GLN A 171 -7.94 -14.98 10.90
CA GLN A 171 -7.14 -15.44 12.04
C GLN A 171 -7.60 -14.80 13.36
N VAL A 172 -7.89 -13.49 13.36
CA VAL A 172 -8.41 -12.77 14.53
C VAL A 172 -9.76 -13.36 14.96
N LYS A 173 -10.66 -13.65 14.00
CA LYS A 173 -11.96 -14.25 14.29
C LYS A 173 -11.84 -15.63 14.93
N LEU A 174 -10.94 -16.49 14.42
CA LEU A 174 -10.66 -17.80 14.99
C LEU A 174 -10.09 -17.70 16.42
N HIS A 175 -9.15 -16.77 16.64
CA HIS A 175 -8.57 -16.55 17.96
C HIS A 175 -9.63 -16.10 18.98
N SER A 176 -10.46 -15.10 18.62
CA SER A 176 -11.54 -14.61 19.49
C SER A 176 -12.57 -15.69 19.82
N GLN A 177 -12.94 -16.54 18.86
CA GLN A 177 -13.84 -17.67 19.11
C GLN A 177 -13.25 -18.68 20.08
N SER A 178 -11.95 -18.99 19.94
CA SER A 178 -11.25 -19.90 20.85
C SER A 178 -11.19 -19.34 22.28
N VAL A 179 -10.86 -18.05 22.45
CA VAL A 179 -10.83 -17.38 23.76
C VAL A 179 -12.21 -17.42 24.43
N MET A 180 -13.27 -17.06 23.70
CA MET A 180 -14.64 -17.09 24.24
C MET A 180 -15.06 -18.49 24.69
N ALA A 181 -14.72 -19.52 23.92
CA ALA A 181 -15.00 -20.91 24.29
C ALA A 181 -14.27 -21.32 25.58
N THR A 182 -13.00 -20.91 25.74
CA THR A 182 -12.24 -21.20 26.97
C THR A 182 -12.78 -20.47 28.20
N THR A 183 -13.21 -19.20 28.05
CA THR A 183 -13.79 -18.42 29.15
C THR A 183 -15.11 -19.05 29.61
N ASN A 184 -15.98 -19.42 28.67
CA ASN A 184 -17.26 -20.07 29.01
C ASN A 184 -17.05 -21.41 29.74
N ALA A 185 -16.05 -22.21 29.32
CA ALA A 185 -15.73 -23.48 29.98
C ALA A 185 -15.19 -23.30 31.41
N LEU A 186 -14.49 -22.19 31.69
CA LEU A 186 -14.02 -21.86 33.04
C LEU A 186 -15.16 -21.39 33.94
N GLU A 187 -16.14 -20.66 33.39
CA GLU A 187 -17.32 -20.19 34.15
C GLU A 187 -18.29 -21.32 34.51
N THR A 188 -18.48 -22.31 33.63
CA THR A 188 -19.34 -23.47 33.92
C THR A 188 -18.76 -24.45 34.96
N HIS A 189 -17.46 -24.35 35.24
CA HIS A 189 -16.78 -25.15 36.26
C HIS A 189 -16.53 -24.41 37.59
N LYS A 190 -17.11 -23.21 37.77
CA LYS A 190 -17.03 -22.53 39.07
C LYS A 190 -17.86 -23.28 40.11
N PRO A 191 -17.28 -23.72 41.25
CA PRO A 191 -18.05 -24.42 42.27
C PRO A 191 -19.17 -23.53 42.81
N SER A 192 -20.36 -24.11 42.99
CA SER A 192 -21.50 -23.42 43.60
C SER A 192 -21.12 -22.90 45.00
N PRO A 193 -21.54 -21.69 45.42
CA PRO A 193 -21.28 -21.22 46.77
C PRO A 193 -21.93 -22.22 47.75
N GLN A 194 -21.11 -22.94 48.51
CA GLN A 194 -21.62 -23.82 49.56
C GLN A 194 -22.36 -22.93 50.57
N ALA A 195 -23.65 -23.21 50.75
CA ALA A 195 -24.46 -22.58 51.78
C ALA A 195 -23.84 -22.87 53.15
N GLU A 196 -23.30 -21.84 53.81
CA GLU A 196 -22.92 -21.91 55.23
C GLU A 196 -24.20 -22.16 56.04
N THR A 197 -24.39 -23.40 56.47
CA THR A 197 -25.46 -23.77 57.39
C THR A 197 -25.11 -23.29 58.80
N GLU A 198 -25.99 -22.44 59.33
CA GLU A 198 -26.06 -22.01 60.73
C GLU A 198 -25.83 -23.17 61.69
N THR A 199 -24.80 -23.07 62.54
CA THR A 199 -24.74 -23.86 63.78
C THR A 199 -25.15 -22.95 64.93
N LYS A 200 -26.44 -23.00 65.25
CA LYS A 200 -27.03 -22.41 66.45
C LYS A 200 -26.64 -23.27 67.65
N ASN A 201 -25.71 -22.81 68.48
CA ASN A 201 -25.40 -23.45 69.76
C ASN A 201 -26.10 -22.73 70.91
N ARG A 202 -26.63 -23.57 71.80
CA ARG A 202 -27.40 -23.31 73.03
C ARG A 202 -26.70 -22.40 74.03
#